data_AF-A0A1G1KQZ7-F1
#
_entry.id   AF-A0A1G1KQZ7-F1
#
_cell.length_a   1.000
_cell.length_b   1.000
_cell.length_c   1.000
_cell.angle_alpha   90.00
_cell.angle_beta   90.00
_cell.angle_gamma   90.00
#
_symmetry.space_group_name_H-M   'P 1'
#
loop_
_entity.id
_entity.type
_entity.pdbx_description
1 polymer ?
#
loop_
_entity_poly.entity_id
_entity_poly.type
_entity_poly.pdbx_seq_one_letter_code
_entity_poly.pdbx_strand_id
1 'polypeptide(L)'
;MKTQINQSKAIVQHLKDFCLSGIRDSFEELSKKAHSEDLSYEEYLLELLDRESEVRFNKRIERRLKESRLALEKNMDSFDLKLIPRKALQQTKSLLEGDFLDRSENVLAFGNPGSGKTHLLSAICQELIRKGRRIYAMPCSLLVQDLLLAKQNLKLASFFKKLRHFDALLIDDVGYVQHDRAEIEVLFTLLAERYEKGSIMITSNLPFSKWDRIFKDPMTTAAAIDRLVHHSIILELNIPSYRMNQAKAKGLKAGHDSEKNAHAANYQNEALAAK
;
A
#
# COMPACT_ATOMS: atom_id res chain seq x y z
N MET A 1 20.79 -43.77 -24.42
CA MET A 1 21.48 -42.72 -23.63
C MET A 1 21.81 -41.45 -24.42
N LYS A 2 22.55 -41.48 -25.55
CA LYS A 2 22.96 -40.24 -26.27
C LYS A 2 21.78 -39.37 -26.78
N THR A 3 20.68 -39.97 -27.24
CA THR A 3 19.51 -39.26 -27.78
C THR A 3 18.74 -38.48 -26.71
N GLN A 4 18.58 -39.05 -25.52
CA GLN A 4 17.85 -38.45 -24.40
C GLN A 4 18.62 -37.29 -23.75
N ILE A 5 19.96 -37.39 -23.71
CA ILE A 5 20.85 -36.30 -23.30
C ILE A 5 20.73 -35.11 -24.28
N ASN A 6 20.50 -35.38 -25.57
CA ASN A 6 20.35 -34.34 -26.58
C ASN A 6 18.99 -33.64 -26.50
N GLN A 7 17.92 -34.41 -26.22
CA GLN A 7 16.58 -33.87 -26.01
C GLN A 7 16.49 -32.99 -24.76
N SER A 8 17.04 -33.42 -23.61
CA SER A 8 17.05 -32.59 -22.39
C SER A 8 17.79 -31.27 -22.61
N LYS A 9 18.93 -31.28 -23.32
CA LYS A 9 19.66 -30.04 -23.67
C LYS A 9 18.84 -29.11 -24.57
N ALA A 10 18.16 -29.64 -25.58
CA ALA A 10 17.30 -28.84 -26.45
C ALA A 10 16.11 -28.22 -25.68
N ILE A 11 15.48 -29.00 -24.79
CA ILE A 11 14.41 -28.52 -23.91
C ILE A 11 14.91 -27.35 -23.05
N VAL A 12 16.03 -27.51 -22.36
CA VAL A 12 16.60 -26.44 -21.52
C VAL A 12 16.91 -25.18 -22.32
N GLN A 13 17.39 -25.30 -23.57
CA GLN A 13 17.65 -24.15 -24.41
C GLN A 13 16.36 -23.41 -24.78
N HIS A 14 15.33 -24.13 -25.26
CA HIS A 14 14.03 -23.51 -25.56
C HIS A 14 13.39 -22.87 -24.33
N LEU A 15 13.48 -23.50 -23.15
CA LEU A 15 12.97 -22.93 -21.91
C LEU A 15 13.71 -21.64 -21.52
N LYS A 16 15.00 -21.51 -21.82
CA LYS A 16 15.73 -20.24 -21.64
C LYS A 16 15.24 -19.18 -22.62
N ASP A 17 15.09 -19.53 -23.90
CA ASP A 17 14.67 -18.60 -24.95
C ASP A 17 13.26 -18.03 -24.66
N PHE A 18 12.35 -18.86 -24.14
CA PHE A 18 11.01 -18.45 -23.72
C PHE A 18 10.93 -17.85 -22.30
N CYS A 19 12.05 -17.73 -21.60
CA CYS A 19 12.12 -17.27 -20.21
C CYS A 19 11.23 -18.07 -19.25
N LEU A 20 11.11 -19.38 -19.45
CA LEU A 20 10.30 -20.30 -18.65
C LEU A 20 11.13 -20.88 -17.49
N SER A 21 11.50 -20.01 -16.54
CA SER A 21 12.41 -20.37 -15.45
C SER A 21 11.86 -21.41 -14.49
N GLY A 22 10.57 -21.37 -14.17
CA GLY A 22 9.94 -22.31 -13.26
C GLY A 22 9.92 -23.72 -13.82
N ILE A 23 9.56 -23.88 -15.12
CA ILE A 23 9.63 -25.17 -15.80
C ILE A 23 11.08 -25.65 -15.91
N ARG A 24 12.00 -24.77 -16.32
CA ARG A 24 13.41 -25.14 -16.47
C ARG A 24 14.01 -25.69 -15.18
N ASP A 25 13.63 -25.12 -14.04
CA ASP A 25 14.21 -25.50 -12.76
C ASP A 25 13.51 -26.75 -12.14
N SER A 26 12.36 -27.19 -12.69
CA SER A 26 11.55 -28.30 -12.13
C SER A 26 11.23 -29.46 -13.09
N PHE A 27 11.45 -29.31 -14.41
CA PHE A 27 10.96 -30.30 -15.39
C PHE A 27 11.58 -31.70 -15.22
N GLU A 28 12.84 -31.82 -14.81
CA GLU A 28 13.48 -33.12 -14.60
C GLU A 28 12.89 -33.88 -13.41
N GLU A 29 12.54 -33.15 -12.34
CA GLU A 29 11.91 -33.69 -11.15
C GLU A 29 10.47 -34.11 -11.45
N LEU A 30 9.70 -33.21 -12.07
CA LEU A 30 8.32 -33.48 -12.48
C LEU A 30 8.23 -34.61 -13.51
N SER A 31 9.21 -34.72 -14.42
CA SER A 31 9.22 -35.83 -15.38
C SER A 31 9.41 -37.18 -14.68
N LYS A 32 10.26 -37.26 -13.66
CA LYS A 32 10.43 -38.48 -12.86
C LYS A 32 9.17 -38.81 -12.07
N LYS A 33 8.55 -37.79 -11.47
CA LYS A 33 7.27 -37.92 -10.74
C LYS A 33 6.16 -38.44 -11.64
N ALA A 34 6.02 -37.89 -12.85
CA ALA A 34 5.05 -38.33 -13.83
C ALA A 34 5.23 -39.80 -14.24
N HIS A 35 6.48 -40.28 -14.34
CA HIS A 35 6.75 -41.69 -14.60
C HIS A 35 6.45 -42.59 -13.40
N SER A 36 6.60 -42.11 -12.17
CA SER A 36 6.32 -42.91 -10.96
C SER A 36 4.85 -42.94 -10.58
N GLU A 37 4.10 -41.88 -10.90
CA GLU A 37 2.68 -41.72 -10.57
C GLU A 37 1.75 -42.01 -11.77
N ASP A 38 2.30 -42.49 -12.90
CA ASP A 38 1.57 -42.77 -14.16
C ASP A 38 0.67 -41.60 -14.61
N LEU A 39 1.16 -40.36 -14.50
CA LEU A 39 0.43 -39.17 -14.94
C LEU A 39 0.22 -39.19 -16.46
N SER A 40 -0.96 -38.74 -16.90
CA SER A 40 -1.22 -38.47 -18.31
C SER A 40 -0.34 -37.34 -18.85
N TYR A 41 -0.18 -37.27 -20.17
CA TYR A 41 0.60 -36.20 -20.79
C TYR A 41 0.00 -34.81 -20.51
N GLU A 42 -1.33 -34.73 -20.46
CA GLU A 42 -2.07 -33.52 -20.13
C GLU A 42 -1.85 -33.09 -18.67
N GLU A 43 -1.88 -34.02 -17.71
CA GLU A 43 -1.61 -33.73 -16.30
C GLU A 43 -0.17 -33.27 -16.09
N TYR A 44 0.81 -33.92 -16.72
CA TYR A 44 2.20 -33.50 -16.65
C TYR A 44 2.41 -32.10 -17.25
N LEU A 45 1.81 -31.82 -18.41
CA LEU A 45 1.89 -30.50 -19.03
C LEU A 45 1.25 -29.42 -18.15
N LEU A 46 0.11 -29.71 -17.53
CA LEU A 46 -0.57 -28.79 -16.64
C LEU A 46 0.30 -28.49 -15.41
N GLU A 47 0.90 -29.49 -14.76
CA GLU A 47 1.75 -29.30 -13.58
C GLU A 47 2.99 -28.43 -13.89
N LEU A 48 3.59 -28.62 -15.07
CA LEU A 48 4.67 -27.75 -15.55
C LEU A 48 4.22 -26.29 -15.71
N LEU A 49 3.07 -26.08 -16.35
CA LEU A 49 2.53 -24.74 -16.60
C LEU A 49 2.12 -24.03 -15.29
N ASP A 50 1.53 -24.77 -14.35
CA ASP A 50 1.19 -24.26 -13.03
C ASP A 50 2.44 -23.82 -12.28
N ARG A 51 3.52 -24.61 -12.36
CA ARG A 51 4.80 -24.25 -11.72
C ARG A 51 5.42 -22.98 -12.32
N GLU A 52 5.37 -22.82 -13.64
CA GLU A 52 5.80 -21.57 -14.27
C GLU A 52 4.94 -20.39 -13.84
N SER A 53 3.62 -20.58 -13.83
CA SER A 53 2.64 -19.56 -13.46
C SER A 53 2.90 -19.06 -12.04
N GLU A 54 3.11 -19.97 -11.10
CA GLU A 54 3.43 -19.67 -9.70
C GLU A 54 4.74 -18.88 -9.57
N VAL A 55 5.82 -19.32 -10.25
CA VAL A 55 7.11 -18.62 -10.23
C VAL A 55 6.99 -17.22 -10.82
N ARG A 56 6.27 -17.05 -11.93
CA ARG A 56 6.03 -15.72 -12.54
C ARG A 56 5.19 -14.83 -11.65
N PHE A 57 4.17 -15.39 -10.99
CA PHE A 57 3.32 -14.69 -10.05
C PHE A 57 4.13 -14.17 -8.85
N ASN A 58 4.93 -15.02 -8.23
CA ASN A 58 5.78 -14.66 -7.09
C ASN A 58 6.80 -13.58 -7.46
N LYS A 59 7.51 -13.74 -8.59
CA LYS A 59 8.44 -12.70 -9.10
C LYS A 59 7.75 -11.37 -9.36
N ARG A 60 6.50 -11.38 -9.84
CA ARG A 60 5.70 -10.17 -10.05
C ARG A 60 5.36 -9.49 -8.73
N ILE A 61 4.97 -10.25 -7.71
CA ILE A 61 4.71 -9.73 -6.36
C ILE A 61 5.98 -9.12 -5.77
N GLU A 62 7.10 -9.83 -5.78
CA GLU A 62 8.37 -9.33 -5.24
C GLU A 62 8.79 -8.01 -5.91
N ARG A 63 8.67 -7.94 -7.24
CA ARG A 63 8.96 -6.72 -7.99
C ARG A 63 8.05 -5.57 -7.56
N ARG A 64 6.75 -5.82 -7.39
CA ARG A 64 5.78 -4.81 -6.97
C ARG A 64 6.00 -4.37 -5.53
N LEU A 65 6.35 -5.28 -4.61
CA LEU A 65 6.72 -4.94 -3.23
C LEU A 65 7.94 -4.02 -3.21
N LYS A 66 8.99 -4.33 -3.99
CA LYS A 66 10.17 -3.46 -4.14
C LYS A 66 9.82 -2.09 -4.72
N GLU A 67 8.98 -2.07 -5.75
CA GLU A 67 8.53 -0.82 -6.39
C GLU A 67 7.65 0.04 -5.47
N SER A 68 6.91 -0.59 -4.55
CA SER A 68 5.97 0.10 -3.66
C SER A 68 6.62 0.99 -2.61
N ARG A 69 7.93 0.81 -2.32
CA ARG A 69 8.66 1.51 -1.24
C ARG A 69 8.08 1.31 0.16
N LEU A 70 7.28 0.26 0.37
CA LEU A 70 6.78 -0.12 1.69
C LEU A 70 7.89 -0.67 2.59
N ALA A 71 7.75 -0.42 3.88
CA ALA A 71 8.53 -1.07 4.93
C ALA A 71 8.02 -2.51 5.14
N LEU A 72 8.77 -3.51 4.66
CA LEU A 72 8.32 -4.91 4.63
C LEU A 72 8.11 -5.52 6.02
N GLU A 73 8.79 -5.00 7.03
CA GLU A 73 8.64 -5.38 8.43
C GLU A 73 7.26 -4.99 9.02
N LYS A 74 6.55 -4.04 8.39
CA LYS A 74 5.20 -3.59 8.79
C LYS A 74 4.11 -4.39 8.07
N ASN A 75 4.06 -5.69 8.31
CA ASN A 75 3.09 -6.62 7.72
C ASN A 75 1.95 -6.97 8.70
N MET A 76 0.98 -7.77 8.24
CA MET A 76 -0.16 -8.19 9.06
C MET A 76 0.25 -9.08 10.23
N ASP A 77 1.25 -9.94 10.05
CA ASP A 77 1.73 -10.86 11.09
C ASP A 77 2.37 -10.12 12.26
N SER A 78 3.04 -8.99 11.98
CA SER A 78 3.68 -8.15 12.99
C SER A 78 2.75 -7.10 13.61
N PHE A 79 1.50 -7.00 13.15
CA PHE A 79 0.51 -6.04 13.67
C PHE A 79 -0.51 -6.73 14.58
N ASP A 80 -0.59 -6.28 15.83
CA ASP A 80 -1.60 -6.82 16.75
C ASP A 80 -2.99 -6.20 16.49
N LEU A 81 -3.75 -6.88 15.62
CA LEU A 81 -5.14 -6.53 15.28
C LEU A 81 -6.11 -6.58 16.48
N LYS A 82 -5.73 -7.18 17.62
CA LYS A 82 -6.58 -7.19 18.82
C LYS A 82 -6.56 -5.85 19.56
N LEU A 83 -5.54 -5.02 19.30
CA LEU A 83 -5.39 -3.72 19.95
C LEU A 83 -6.21 -2.61 19.28
N ILE A 84 -6.68 -2.81 18.04
CA ILE A 84 -7.46 -1.80 17.33
C ILE A 84 -8.96 -1.89 17.67
N PRO A 85 -9.71 -0.76 17.59
CA PRO A 85 -11.15 -0.77 17.81
C PRO A 85 -11.88 -1.74 16.87
N ARG A 86 -12.96 -2.38 17.35
CA ARG A 86 -13.74 -3.36 16.57
C ARG A 86 -14.19 -2.84 15.20
N LYS A 87 -14.57 -1.57 15.13
CA LYS A 87 -14.98 -0.91 13.87
C LYS A 87 -13.82 -0.83 12.88
N ALA A 88 -12.65 -0.38 13.33
CA ALA A 88 -11.44 -0.34 12.52
C ALA A 88 -11.05 -1.76 12.05
N LEU A 89 -11.17 -2.78 12.91
CA LEU A 89 -10.93 -4.17 12.53
C LEU A 89 -11.85 -4.66 11.41
N GLN A 90 -13.15 -4.35 11.49
CA GLN A 90 -14.11 -4.71 10.44
C GLN A 90 -13.79 -4.02 9.11
N GLN A 91 -13.47 -2.72 9.16
CA GLN A 91 -13.05 -1.96 7.98
C GLN A 91 -11.74 -2.52 7.41
N THR A 92 -10.75 -2.86 8.25
CA THR A 92 -9.50 -3.49 7.81
C THR A 92 -9.77 -4.79 7.05
N LYS A 93 -10.67 -5.65 7.55
CA LYS A 93 -11.05 -6.89 6.84
C LYS A 93 -11.65 -6.59 5.46
N SER A 94 -12.54 -5.60 5.37
CA SER A 94 -13.11 -5.19 4.07
C SER A 94 -12.06 -4.60 3.14
N LEU A 95 -11.12 -3.80 3.66
CA LEU A 95 -10.01 -3.23 2.88
C LEU A 95 -9.05 -4.29 2.35
N LEU A 96 -8.87 -5.40 3.08
CA LEU A 96 -8.07 -6.53 2.62
C LEU A 96 -8.66 -7.22 1.39
N GLU A 97 -9.96 -7.08 1.13
CA GLU A 97 -10.57 -7.59 -0.11
C GLU A 97 -10.14 -6.79 -1.33
N GLY A 98 -9.96 -5.48 -1.18
CA GLY A 98 -9.41 -4.60 -2.21
C GLY A 98 -10.43 -4.00 -3.16
N ASP A 99 -11.73 -4.31 -3.03
CA ASP A 99 -12.79 -3.80 -3.91
C ASP A 99 -12.90 -2.26 -3.90
N PHE A 100 -12.45 -1.62 -2.82
CA PHE A 100 -12.42 -0.16 -2.69
C PHE A 100 -11.52 0.48 -3.76
N LEU A 101 -10.50 -0.23 -4.23
CA LEU A 101 -9.61 0.24 -5.29
C LEU A 101 -10.33 0.35 -6.63
N ASP A 102 -11.22 -0.60 -6.94
CA ASP A 102 -11.99 -0.61 -8.18
C ASP A 102 -13.05 0.51 -8.19
N ARG A 103 -13.54 0.89 -7.00
CA ARG A 103 -14.44 2.03 -6.80
C ARG A 103 -13.73 3.38 -6.68
N SER A 104 -12.39 3.41 -6.74
CA SER A 104 -11.58 4.61 -6.49
C SER A 104 -11.89 5.29 -5.15
N GLU A 105 -12.18 4.49 -4.12
CA GLU A 105 -12.42 4.98 -2.76
C GLU A 105 -11.11 5.27 -2.03
N ASN A 106 -11.04 6.40 -1.33
CA ASN A 106 -9.90 6.76 -0.52
C ASN A 106 -9.95 6.07 0.85
N VAL A 107 -8.80 5.92 1.50
CA VAL A 107 -8.70 5.38 2.87
C VAL A 107 -7.97 6.38 3.74
N LEU A 108 -8.58 6.80 4.83
CA LEU A 108 -8.05 7.86 5.69
C LEU A 108 -7.88 7.30 7.10
N ALA A 109 -6.63 7.13 7.53
CA ALA A 109 -6.30 6.62 8.86
C ALA A 109 -5.93 7.77 9.81
N PHE A 110 -6.69 7.92 10.88
CA PHE A 110 -6.51 8.94 11.91
C PHE A 110 -6.16 8.34 13.27
N GLY A 111 -5.55 9.16 14.14
CA GLY A 111 -5.22 8.77 15.50
C GLY A 111 -3.88 9.34 15.98
N ASN A 112 -3.57 9.14 17.26
CA ASN A 112 -2.40 9.73 17.89
C ASN A 112 -1.07 9.22 17.30
N PRO A 113 0.02 10.01 17.38
CA PRO A 113 1.35 9.51 17.02
C PRO A 113 1.68 8.20 17.72
N GLY A 114 2.18 7.22 16.96
CA GLY A 114 2.49 5.89 17.47
C GLY A 114 1.29 4.94 17.66
N SER A 115 0.08 5.29 17.23
CA SER A 115 -1.10 4.41 17.28
C SER A 115 -1.12 3.30 16.21
N GLY A 116 -0.11 3.21 15.35
CA GLY A 116 0.01 2.13 14.36
C GLY A 116 -0.62 2.41 12.99
N LYS A 117 -1.11 3.63 12.70
CA LYS A 117 -1.72 4.01 11.39
C LYS A 117 -0.88 3.59 10.18
N THR A 118 0.38 4.01 10.15
CA THR A 118 1.34 3.68 9.07
C THR A 118 1.55 2.18 8.95
N HIS A 119 1.63 1.47 10.08
CA HIS A 119 1.80 0.02 10.07
C HIS A 119 0.56 -0.65 9.49
N LEU A 120 -0.63 -0.33 9.99
CA LEU A 120 -1.88 -0.89 9.51
C LEU A 120 -2.05 -0.68 7.99
N LEU A 121 -1.89 0.56 7.51
CA LEU A 121 -2.01 0.82 6.07
C LEU A 121 -0.91 0.13 5.26
N SER A 122 0.33 0.11 5.75
CA SER A 122 1.42 -0.62 5.08
C SER A 122 1.14 -2.11 4.98
N ALA A 123 0.60 -2.71 6.04
CA ALA A 123 0.22 -4.11 6.07
C ALA A 123 -0.92 -4.42 5.09
N ILE A 124 -1.95 -3.58 5.05
CA ILE A 124 -3.04 -3.68 4.05
C ILE A 124 -2.45 -3.59 2.64
N CYS A 125 -1.58 -2.60 2.37
CA CYS A 125 -0.97 -2.43 1.06
C CYS A 125 -0.13 -3.65 0.65
N GLN A 126 0.60 -4.28 1.57
CA GLN A 126 1.35 -5.49 1.27
C GLN A 126 0.43 -6.64 0.85
N GLU A 127 -0.69 -6.86 1.55
CA GLU A 127 -1.68 -7.87 1.17
C GLU A 127 -2.34 -7.57 -0.18
N LEU A 128 -2.66 -6.31 -0.46
CA LEU A 128 -3.20 -5.90 -1.75
C LEU A 128 -2.20 -6.14 -2.88
N ILE A 129 -0.90 -5.91 -2.64
CA ILE A 129 0.16 -6.22 -3.61
C ILE A 129 0.24 -7.72 -3.87
N ARG A 130 0.10 -8.56 -2.84
CA ARG A 130 0.00 -10.03 -2.97
C ARG A 130 -1.23 -10.45 -3.77
N LYS A 131 -2.35 -9.72 -3.66
CA LYS A 131 -3.53 -9.86 -4.52
C LYS A 131 -3.37 -9.26 -5.92
N GLY A 132 -2.17 -8.82 -6.28
CA GLY A 132 -1.85 -8.38 -7.63
C GLY A 132 -2.11 -6.89 -7.91
N ARG A 133 -2.42 -6.08 -6.88
CA ARG A 133 -2.54 -4.63 -7.00
C ARG A 133 -1.15 -3.96 -7.02
N ARG A 134 -1.05 -2.79 -7.62
CA ARG A 134 0.18 -2.00 -7.67
C ARG A 134 -0.01 -0.75 -6.82
N ILE A 135 0.73 -0.68 -5.72
CA ILE A 135 0.63 0.42 -4.76
C ILE A 135 1.97 1.14 -4.68
N TYR A 136 1.94 2.46 -4.51
CA TYR A 136 3.12 3.28 -4.29
C TYR A 136 3.02 4.00 -2.95
N ALA A 137 3.99 3.83 -2.07
CA ALA A 137 4.03 4.44 -0.75
C ALA A 137 5.14 5.50 -0.66
N MET A 138 4.84 6.61 0.00
CA MET A 138 5.80 7.68 0.23
C MET A 138 5.37 8.55 1.41
N PRO A 139 6.32 9.04 2.24
CA PRO A 139 6.04 10.13 3.18
C PRO A 139 5.55 11.38 2.44
N CYS A 140 4.56 12.07 2.99
CA CYS A 140 3.97 13.26 2.38
C CYS A 140 5.00 14.35 2.12
N SER A 141 5.94 14.55 3.04
CA SER A 141 7.04 15.52 2.89
C SER A 141 7.91 15.27 1.67
N LEU A 142 8.32 14.01 1.45
CA LEU A 142 9.12 13.64 0.27
C LEU A 142 8.31 13.74 -1.02
N LEU A 143 7.04 13.36 -0.99
CA LEU A 143 6.14 13.48 -2.14
C LEU A 143 5.98 14.93 -2.59
N VAL A 144 5.77 15.84 -1.63
CA VAL A 144 5.64 17.27 -1.89
C VAL A 144 6.94 17.84 -2.47
N GLN A 145 8.11 17.46 -1.93
CA GLN A 145 9.41 17.86 -2.48
C GLN A 145 9.59 17.39 -3.93
N ASP A 146 9.28 16.12 -4.22
CA ASP A 146 9.35 15.56 -5.59
C ASP A 146 8.39 16.30 -6.55
N LEU A 147 7.19 16.65 -6.08
CA LEU A 147 6.20 17.40 -6.87
C LEU A 147 6.65 18.83 -7.15
N LEU A 148 7.23 19.53 -6.15
CA LEU A 148 7.78 20.87 -6.33
C LEU A 148 8.94 20.87 -7.34
N LEU A 149 9.86 19.91 -7.22
CA LEU A 149 10.95 19.74 -8.18
C LEU A 149 10.42 19.41 -9.58
N ALA A 150 9.39 18.55 -9.69
CA ALA A 150 8.78 18.25 -10.98
C ALA A 150 8.08 19.48 -11.59
N LYS A 151 7.44 20.32 -10.77
CA LYS A 151 6.84 21.58 -11.21
C LYS A 151 7.89 22.57 -11.70
N GLN A 152 8.95 22.79 -10.94
CA GLN A 152 10.07 23.68 -11.31
C GLN A 152 10.73 23.25 -12.63
N ASN A 153 10.85 21.93 -12.85
CA ASN A 153 11.45 21.37 -14.06
C ASN A 153 10.44 21.16 -15.21
N LEU A 154 9.21 21.68 -15.12
CA LEU A 154 8.15 21.49 -16.13
C LEU A 154 7.83 20.02 -16.46
N LYS A 155 8.07 19.11 -15.51
CA LYS A 155 7.88 17.65 -15.62
C LYS A 155 6.69 17.13 -14.81
N LEU A 156 5.88 18.01 -14.23
CA LEU A 156 4.77 17.64 -13.35
C LEU A 156 3.76 16.69 -14.02
N ALA A 157 3.39 16.94 -15.27
CA ALA A 157 2.48 16.07 -16.02
C ALA A 157 3.05 14.65 -16.24
N SER A 158 4.36 14.54 -16.48
CA SER A 158 5.05 13.24 -16.62
C SER A 158 5.09 12.49 -15.29
N PHE A 159 5.31 13.22 -14.19
CA PHE A 159 5.27 12.66 -12.85
C PHE A 159 3.89 12.12 -12.49
N PHE A 160 2.81 12.85 -12.79
CA PHE A 160 1.45 12.35 -12.62
C PHE A 160 1.16 11.14 -13.50
N LYS A 161 1.60 11.15 -14.77
CA LYS A 161 1.47 9.97 -15.64
C LYS A 161 2.13 8.74 -15.02
N LYS A 162 3.31 8.88 -14.40
CA LYS A 162 3.95 7.79 -13.66
C LYS A 162 3.09 7.32 -12.48
N LEU A 163 2.59 8.24 -11.65
CA LEU A 163 1.76 7.89 -10.49
C LEU A 163 0.46 7.19 -10.90
N ARG A 164 -0.18 7.57 -12.01
CA ARG A 164 -1.42 6.92 -12.51
C ARG A 164 -1.28 5.42 -12.79
N HIS A 165 -0.07 4.89 -12.95
CA HIS A 165 0.12 3.44 -13.14
C HIS A 165 -0.06 2.61 -11.86
N PHE A 166 -0.25 3.27 -10.71
CA PHE A 166 -0.52 2.64 -9.42
C PHE A 166 -2.01 2.75 -9.09
N ASP A 167 -2.59 1.63 -8.67
CA ASP A 167 -3.99 1.50 -8.23
C ASP A 167 -4.27 2.34 -6.99
N ALA A 168 -3.27 2.45 -6.09
CA ALA A 168 -3.32 3.35 -4.94
C ALA A 168 -1.99 4.05 -4.64
N LEU A 169 -2.10 5.23 -4.03
CA LEU A 169 -0.98 5.92 -3.37
C LEU A 169 -1.15 5.86 -1.86
N LEU A 170 -0.17 5.36 -1.13
CA LEU A 170 -0.07 5.52 0.32
C LEU A 170 0.77 6.76 0.64
N ILE A 171 0.13 7.81 1.14
CA ILE A 171 0.75 9.07 1.54
C ILE A 171 0.78 9.12 3.08
N ASP A 172 1.97 8.94 3.64
CA ASP A 172 2.16 8.85 5.09
C ASP A 172 2.42 10.23 5.71
N ASP A 173 1.87 10.48 6.90
CA ASP A 173 2.13 11.65 7.75
C ASP A 173 1.78 13.01 7.10
N VAL A 174 0.59 13.12 6.51
CA VAL A 174 0.11 14.37 5.86
C VAL A 174 -0.01 15.54 6.84
N GLY A 175 -0.20 15.28 8.13
CA GLY A 175 -0.31 16.33 9.16
C GLY A 175 0.96 17.14 9.43
N TYR A 176 2.10 16.79 8.82
CA TYR A 176 3.40 17.43 9.03
C TYR A 176 3.89 18.31 7.86
N VAL A 177 3.07 18.53 6.82
CA VAL A 177 3.42 19.38 5.68
C VAL A 177 3.67 20.83 6.16
N GLN A 178 4.75 21.44 5.69
CA GLN A 178 5.23 22.74 6.16
C GLN A 178 4.53 23.90 5.48
N HIS A 179 3.19 23.92 5.44
CA HIS A 179 2.38 25.14 5.33
C HIS A 179 2.73 26.13 4.18
N ASP A 180 3.60 25.83 3.24
CA ASP A 180 3.96 26.76 2.17
C ASP A 180 2.89 26.69 1.07
N ARG A 181 2.60 27.83 0.45
CA ARG A 181 1.55 27.92 -0.56
C ARG A 181 1.85 27.01 -1.75
N ALA A 182 3.13 26.88 -2.13
CA ALA A 182 3.53 26.00 -3.22
C ALA A 182 3.36 24.51 -2.88
N GLU A 183 3.69 24.11 -1.63
CA GLU A 183 3.50 22.74 -1.13
C GLU A 183 2.02 22.33 -1.17
N ILE A 184 1.17 23.22 -0.68
CA ILE A 184 -0.29 23.07 -0.68
C ILE A 184 -0.79 22.89 -2.11
N GLU A 185 -0.40 23.79 -3.02
CA GLU A 185 -0.85 23.78 -4.42
C GLU A 185 -0.52 22.45 -5.13
N VAL A 186 0.71 21.94 -4.96
CA VAL A 186 1.09 20.69 -5.62
C VAL A 186 0.37 19.48 -5.03
N LEU A 187 0.14 19.47 -3.72
CA LEU A 187 -0.64 18.43 -3.05
C LEU A 187 -2.09 18.44 -3.56
N PHE A 188 -2.71 19.62 -3.63
CA PHE A 188 -4.05 19.80 -4.21
C PHE A 188 -4.15 19.27 -5.64
N THR A 189 -3.16 19.61 -6.46
CA THR A 189 -3.13 19.18 -7.86
C THR A 189 -3.06 17.66 -7.96
N LEU A 190 -2.27 17.00 -7.10
CA LEU A 190 -2.22 15.54 -7.02
C LEU A 190 -3.57 14.94 -6.63
N LEU A 191 -4.23 15.48 -5.59
CA LEU A 191 -5.52 15.00 -5.11
C LEU A 191 -6.59 15.13 -6.21
N ALA A 192 -6.63 16.27 -6.90
CA ALA A 192 -7.54 16.50 -8.01
C ALA A 192 -7.28 15.57 -9.20
N GLU A 193 -6.02 15.26 -9.51
CA GLU A 193 -5.68 14.34 -10.61
C GLU A 193 -6.01 12.87 -10.29
N ARG A 194 -6.14 12.52 -9.01
CA ARG A 194 -6.51 11.17 -8.56
C ARG A 194 -8.01 11.00 -8.30
N TYR A 195 -8.74 12.08 -8.06
CA TYR A 195 -10.18 12.06 -7.81
C TYR A 195 -10.92 11.23 -8.87
N GLU A 196 -11.66 10.21 -8.43
CA GLU A 196 -12.42 9.24 -9.26
C GLU A 196 -11.58 8.47 -10.31
N LYS A 197 -10.25 8.56 -10.26
CA LYS A 197 -9.32 7.91 -11.20
C LYS A 197 -8.36 6.94 -10.53
N GLY A 198 -8.23 6.98 -9.22
CA GLY A 198 -7.43 6.03 -8.44
C GLY A 198 -7.41 6.38 -6.97
N SER A 199 -7.20 5.38 -6.13
CA SER A 199 -7.38 5.52 -4.68
C SER A 199 -6.18 6.20 -4.02
N ILE A 200 -6.45 6.96 -2.96
CA ILE A 200 -5.43 7.50 -2.07
C ILE A 200 -5.65 6.97 -0.66
N MET A 201 -4.60 6.48 -0.06
CA MET A 201 -4.53 6.04 1.32
C MET A 201 -3.68 7.05 2.10
N ILE A 202 -4.22 7.69 3.14
CA ILE A 202 -3.54 8.72 3.92
C ILE A 202 -3.43 8.30 5.38
N THR A 203 -2.29 8.59 6.02
CA THR A 203 -2.22 8.65 7.47
C THR A 203 -2.12 10.10 7.95
N SER A 204 -2.82 10.41 9.04
CA SER A 204 -2.71 11.72 9.68
C SER A 204 -2.85 11.60 11.19
N ASN A 205 -2.11 12.45 11.90
CA ASN A 205 -2.25 12.69 13.33
C ASN A 205 -3.23 13.83 13.65
N LEU A 206 -3.78 14.50 12.62
CA LEU A 206 -4.72 15.61 12.76
C LEU A 206 -6.12 15.22 12.29
N PRO A 207 -7.19 15.51 13.08
CA PRO A 207 -8.58 15.44 12.61
C PRO A 207 -8.84 16.37 11.43
N PHE A 208 -9.90 16.09 10.67
CA PHE A 208 -10.36 16.96 9.58
C PHE A 208 -10.67 18.37 10.07
N SER A 209 -11.24 18.50 11.27
CA SER A 209 -11.47 19.81 11.91
C SER A 209 -10.21 20.66 12.08
N LYS A 210 -9.01 20.08 11.92
CA LYS A 210 -7.71 20.76 11.99
C LYS A 210 -6.97 20.78 10.65
N TRP A 211 -7.62 20.43 9.54
CA TRP A 211 -7.01 20.47 8.21
C TRP A 211 -6.98 21.87 7.60
N ASP A 212 -7.70 22.82 8.17
CA ASP A 212 -7.52 24.27 7.95
C ASP A 212 -6.05 24.68 8.17
N ARG A 213 -5.38 24.04 9.13
CA ARG A 213 -3.94 24.25 9.38
C ARG A 213 -3.09 23.82 8.20
N ILE A 214 -3.43 22.71 7.55
CA ILE A 214 -2.67 22.14 6.44
C ILE A 214 -2.84 22.99 5.18
N PHE A 215 -4.07 23.37 4.85
CA PHE A 215 -4.40 23.98 3.58
C PHE A 215 -4.54 25.51 3.61
N LYS A 216 -4.41 26.14 4.80
CA LYS A 216 -4.37 27.59 5.09
C LYS A 216 -5.57 28.44 4.65
N ASP A 217 -6.24 28.07 3.57
CA ASP A 217 -7.39 28.75 3.00
C ASP A 217 -8.65 27.88 3.17
N PRO A 218 -9.72 28.36 3.83
CA PRO A 218 -10.93 27.58 4.06
C PRO A 218 -11.61 27.07 2.78
N MET A 219 -11.59 27.84 1.69
CA MET A 219 -12.21 27.45 0.43
C MET A 219 -11.44 26.30 -0.22
N THR A 220 -10.11 26.42 -0.28
CA THR A 220 -9.24 25.37 -0.81
C THR A 220 -9.33 24.12 0.08
N THR A 221 -9.31 24.28 1.41
CA THR A 221 -9.51 23.19 2.39
C THR A 221 -10.81 22.43 2.14
N ALA A 222 -11.93 23.13 2.04
CA ALA A 222 -13.23 22.53 1.74
C ALA A 222 -13.20 21.74 0.42
N ALA A 223 -12.57 22.30 -0.62
CA ALA A 223 -12.46 21.64 -1.91
C ALA A 223 -11.52 20.40 -1.90
N ALA A 224 -10.51 20.34 -1.01
CA ALA A 224 -9.68 19.14 -0.82
C ALA A 224 -10.47 18.08 -0.09
N ILE A 225 -11.11 18.48 1.00
CA ILE A 225 -11.86 17.60 1.88
C ILE A 225 -13.01 16.99 1.07
N ASP A 226 -13.77 17.77 0.32
CA ASP A 226 -14.82 17.28 -0.57
C ASP A 226 -14.30 16.15 -1.48
N ARG A 227 -13.25 16.42 -2.26
CA ARG A 227 -12.66 15.41 -3.18
C ARG A 227 -12.09 14.18 -2.46
N LEU A 228 -11.49 14.36 -1.29
CA LEU A 228 -10.89 13.25 -0.54
C LEU A 228 -11.94 12.42 0.22
N VAL A 229 -12.96 13.08 0.76
CA VAL A 229 -13.87 12.52 1.78
C VAL A 229 -15.18 12.01 1.18
N HIS A 230 -15.64 12.58 0.06
CA HIS A 230 -16.88 12.20 -0.60
C HIS A 230 -16.96 10.67 -0.79
N HIS A 231 -15.85 10.06 -1.22
CA HIS A 231 -15.66 8.61 -1.34
C HIS A 231 -14.50 8.12 -0.46
N SER A 232 -14.66 8.11 0.87
CA SER A 232 -13.62 7.61 1.77
C SER A 232 -14.07 6.61 2.83
N ILE A 233 -13.17 5.68 3.15
CA ILE A 233 -13.24 4.79 4.29
C ILE A 233 -12.33 5.36 5.38
N ILE A 234 -12.92 5.70 6.52
CA ILE A 234 -12.18 6.32 7.63
C ILE A 234 -11.84 5.27 8.68
N LEU A 235 -10.55 5.09 8.94
CA LEU A 235 -10.01 4.22 9.99
C LEU A 235 -9.59 5.07 11.20
N GLU A 236 -10.28 4.91 12.31
CA GLU A 236 -9.95 5.61 13.55
C GLU A 236 -9.15 4.72 14.50
N LEU A 237 -7.85 5.04 14.68
CA LEU A 237 -6.95 4.37 15.62
C LEU A 237 -6.77 5.23 16.89
N ASN A 238 -7.85 5.33 17.68
CA ASN A 238 -7.89 6.02 18.96
C ASN A 238 -7.29 5.16 20.09
N ILE A 239 -6.07 4.68 19.89
CA ILE A 239 -5.36 3.79 20.83
C ILE A 239 -4.11 4.47 21.41
N PRO A 240 -3.70 4.12 22.64
CA PRO A 240 -2.44 4.59 23.22
C PRO A 240 -1.24 4.29 22.32
N SER A 241 -0.22 5.13 22.37
CA SER A 241 0.97 4.98 21.54
C SER A 241 1.69 3.65 21.80
N TYR A 242 1.75 2.80 20.76
CA TYR A 242 2.47 1.52 20.79
C TYR A 242 3.96 1.72 21.04
N ARG A 243 4.55 2.80 20.50
CA ARG A 243 5.96 3.17 20.74
C ARG A 243 6.21 3.47 22.22
N MET A 244 5.27 4.16 22.87
CA MET A 244 5.40 4.50 24.29
C MET A 244 5.25 3.26 25.19
N ASN A 245 4.34 2.35 24.84
CA ASN A 245 4.18 1.09 25.57
C ASN A 245 5.41 0.18 25.41
N GLN A 246 6.00 0.10 24.22
CA GLN A 246 7.26 -0.61 24.00
C GLN A 246 8.44 0.02 24.76
N ALA A 247 8.53 1.35 24.81
CA ALA A 247 9.59 2.04 25.56
C ALA A 247 9.48 1.78 27.08
N LYS A 248 8.25 1.82 27.62
CA LYS A 248 7.95 1.47 29.02
C LYS A 248 8.28 0.01 29.33
N ALA A 249 7.92 -0.92 28.45
CA ALA A 249 8.24 -2.35 28.60
C ALA A 249 9.75 -2.63 28.56
N LYS A 250 10.53 -1.78 27.88
CA LYS A 250 12.01 -1.85 27.83
C LYS A 250 12.71 -1.02 28.92
N GLY A 251 11.99 -0.44 29.88
CA GLY A 251 12.57 0.31 31.00
C GLY A 251 13.17 1.67 30.63
N LEU A 252 12.96 2.18 29.41
CA LEU A 252 13.37 3.53 29.04
C LEU A 252 12.35 4.55 29.57
N LYS A 253 12.81 5.51 30.37
CA LYS A 253 11.99 6.61 30.87
C LYS A 253 11.35 7.34 29.68
N ALA A 254 10.04 7.20 29.53
CA ALA A 254 9.27 7.98 28.57
C ALA A 254 9.37 9.46 28.95
N GLY A 255 9.87 10.30 28.03
CA GLY A 255 9.82 11.75 28.16
C GLY A 255 8.40 12.19 28.49
N HIS A 256 8.30 13.09 29.47
CA HIS A 256 7.07 13.59 30.03
C HIS A 256 6.28 14.37 28.95
N ASP A 257 5.26 13.75 28.37
CA ASP A 257 4.19 14.42 27.63
C ASP A 257 2.87 13.70 27.98
N SER A 258 2.50 13.81 29.26
CA SER A 258 1.24 13.34 29.81
C SER A 258 0.26 14.52 29.86
N GLU A 259 -0.13 15.07 28.72
CA GLU A 259 -1.28 15.99 28.65
C GLU A 259 -1.79 16.08 27.21
N LYS A 260 -2.93 15.39 26.95
CA LYS A 260 -3.88 15.48 25.81
C LYS A 260 -4.44 14.10 25.41
N ASN A 261 -4.87 13.31 26.38
CA ASN A 261 -5.79 12.18 26.15
C ASN A 261 -7.21 12.61 26.48
N ALA A 262 -7.80 13.50 25.68
CA ALA A 262 -9.22 13.84 25.75
C ALA A 262 -9.68 14.58 24.48
N HIS A 263 -9.51 13.99 23.30
CA HIS A 263 -10.32 14.35 22.13
C HIS A 263 -10.53 13.10 21.28
N ALA A 264 -11.51 12.29 21.69
CA ALA A 264 -12.20 11.44 20.73
C ALA A 264 -13.09 12.37 19.89
N ALA A 265 -12.49 13.06 18.92
CA ALA A 265 -13.28 13.65 17.85
C ALA A 265 -13.94 12.50 17.10
N ASN A 266 -15.25 12.60 16.86
CA ASN A 266 -15.94 11.65 16.00
C ASN A 266 -15.62 12.04 14.56
N TYR A 267 -14.47 11.60 14.03
CA TYR A 267 -13.93 11.99 12.73
C TYR A 267 -14.89 11.66 11.59
N GLN A 268 -15.74 10.65 11.80
CA GLN A 268 -16.80 10.28 10.88
C GLN A 268 -17.95 11.30 10.84
N ASN A 269 -18.30 11.92 11.97
CA ASN A 269 -19.26 13.04 11.98
C ASN A 269 -18.64 14.29 11.34
N GLU A 270 -17.34 14.53 11.51
CA GLU A 270 -16.64 15.63 10.81
C GLU A 270 -16.63 15.40 9.29
N ALA A 271 -16.37 14.16 8.85
CA ALA A 271 -16.43 13.79 7.46
C ALA A 271 -17.85 13.89 6.87
N LEU A 272 -18.88 13.50 7.63
CA LEU A 272 -20.28 13.67 7.24
C LEU A 272 -20.71 15.14 7.21
N ALA A 273 -20.16 15.99 8.09
CA ALA A 273 -20.41 17.44 8.11
C ALA A 273 -19.66 18.19 7.00
N ALA A 274 -18.64 17.56 6.40
CA ALA A 274 -17.89 18.09 5.28
C ALA A 274 -18.37 17.57 3.91
N LYS A 275 -19.39 16.70 3.88
CA LYS A 275 -20.16 16.31 2.69
C LYS A 275 -21.37 17.21 2.55
#